data_AF-A0A8J3JQL4-F1
#
_entry.id   AF-A0A8J3JQL4-F1
#
_cell.length_a   1.000
_cell.length_b   1.000
_cell.length_c   1.000
_cell.angle_alpha   90.00
_cell.angle_beta   90.00
_cell.angle_gamma   90.00
#
_symmetry.space_group_name_H-M   'P 1'
#
loop_
_entity.id
_entity.type
_entity.pdbx_description
1 polymer ?
#
loop_
_entity_poly.entity_id
_entity_poly.type
_entity_poly.pdbx_seq_one_letter_code
_entity_poly.pdbx_strand_id
1 'polypeptide(L)'
;MITRVSWHDLPAELRCLIEKEAGAFAREEHVGSGRNCLVGMVMHTARDRYFLKGVPADHKRAVWTQANEAMINSTVRDLSAPLLFHVEAAGWDVLGFGYLDGHRHADLSPGSPDLPKIADMLRALADLPTPAGVNLRTMPDRFAKYAGDRAYLLAGDTIAHTDTQAHNILIGPSARLVDWAWPTLGAAWIDTAGVALHMIRSGHHPKDAERWGQDVPAFAAAPDEAVSAFVSANSVLWTEISGADPEPWKAEVARAARRWAEHRGA
;
A
#
# COMPACT_ATOMS: atom_id res chain seq x y z
N MET A 1 20.30 4.99 6.17
CA MET A 1 20.18 4.79 4.71
C MET A 1 20.33 3.30 4.49
N ILE A 2 19.25 2.60 4.10
CA ILE A 2 19.30 1.15 3.86
C ILE A 2 20.05 0.96 2.54
N THR A 3 21.23 0.33 2.58
CA THR A 3 22.00 0.00 1.38
C THR A 3 21.21 -1.03 0.57
N ARG A 4 20.81 -0.68 -0.65
CA ARG A 4 20.15 -1.63 -1.55
C ARG A 4 21.13 -2.72 -1.94
N VAL A 5 20.67 -3.97 -1.87
CA VAL A 5 21.45 -5.15 -2.23
C VAL A 5 21.32 -5.37 -3.74
N SER A 6 22.45 -5.45 -4.44
CA SER A 6 22.46 -5.80 -5.86
C SER A 6 22.26 -7.31 -6.03
N TRP A 7 21.84 -7.74 -7.22
CA TRP A 7 21.71 -9.14 -7.58
C TRP A 7 22.98 -9.91 -7.26
N HIS A 8 24.15 -9.36 -7.62
CA HIS A 8 25.43 -10.03 -7.42
C HIS A 8 25.85 -10.16 -5.95
N ASP A 9 25.27 -9.37 -5.06
CA ASP A 9 25.48 -9.48 -3.61
C ASP A 9 24.61 -10.58 -2.97
N LEU A 10 23.62 -11.12 -3.69
CA LEU A 10 22.79 -12.21 -3.20
C LEU A 10 23.54 -13.55 -3.19
N PRO A 11 23.32 -14.40 -2.17
CA PRO A 11 23.91 -15.73 -2.10
C PRO A 11 23.70 -16.54 -3.39
N ALA A 12 24.73 -17.26 -3.84
CA ALA A 12 24.67 -18.03 -5.09
C ALA A 12 23.54 -19.07 -5.10
N GLU A 13 23.27 -19.70 -3.96
CA GLU A 13 22.16 -20.64 -3.78
C GLU A 13 20.81 -19.97 -4.03
N LEU A 14 20.58 -18.79 -3.42
CA LEU A 14 19.35 -18.01 -3.60
C LEU A 14 19.16 -17.60 -5.06
N ARG A 15 20.22 -17.10 -5.71
CA ARG A 15 20.16 -16.73 -7.13
C ARG A 15 19.78 -17.90 -8.02
N CYS A 16 20.39 -19.07 -7.79
CA CYS A 16 20.08 -20.30 -8.53
C CYS A 16 18.61 -20.70 -8.39
N LEU A 17 18.02 -20.58 -7.20
CA LEU A 17 16.60 -20.87 -6.97
C LEU A 17 15.70 -19.85 -7.67
N ILE A 18 16.02 -18.55 -7.59
CA ILE A 18 15.25 -17.51 -8.31
C ILE A 18 15.32 -17.74 -9.82
N GLU A 19 16.48 -18.08 -10.39
CA GLU A 19 16.62 -18.36 -11.82
C GLU A 19 15.87 -19.63 -12.28
N LYS A 20 15.63 -20.60 -11.38
CA LYS A 20 14.78 -21.76 -11.68
C LYS A 20 13.31 -21.36 -11.84
N GLU A 21 12.83 -20.40 -11.05
CA GLU A 21 11.46 -19.89 -11.11
C GLU A 21 11.27 -18.88 -12.26
N ALA A 22 12.17 -17.91 -12.37
CA ALA A 22 12.02 -16.74 -13.26
C ALA A 22 12.68 -16.90 -14.64
N GLY A 23 13.61 -17.84 -14.77
CA GLY A 23 14.56 -17.96 -15.88
C GLY A 23 15.89 -17.24 -15.62
N ALA A 24 16.86 -17.47 -16.51
CA ALA A 24 18.21 -16.96 -16.39
C ALA A 24 18.25 -15.42 -16.28
N PHE A 25 19.00 -14.92 -15.31
CA PHE A 25 19.22 -13.50 -15.08
C PHE A 25 19.96 -12.87 -16.27
N ALA A 26 19.43 -11.77 -16.78
CA ALA A 26 20.07 -10.98 -17.83
C ALA A 26 20.65 -9.66 -17.29
N ARG A 27 19.84 -8.92 -16.52
CA ARG A 27 20.25 -7.66 -15.88
C ARG A 27 19.29 -7.29 -14.75
N GLU A 28 19.75 -6.38 -13.90
CA GLU A 28 18.90 -5.71 -12.91
C GLU A 28 18.67 -4.24 -13.26
N GLU A 29 17.59 -3.68 -12.73
CA GLU A 29 17.32 -2.26 -12.69
C GLU A 29 16.83 -1.88 -11.28
N HIS A 30 17.42 -0.83 -10.70
CA HIS A 30 17.03 -0.37 -9.37
C HIS A 30 15.86 0.61 -9.48
N VAL A 31 14.72 0.27 -8.88
CA VAL A 31 13.56 1.17 -8.84
C VAL A 31 13.80 2.23 -7.77
N GLY A 32 13.84 3.51 -8.13
CA GLY A 32 14.15 4.61 -7.21
C GLY A 32 13.26 4.71 -5.95
N SER A 33 12.07 4.11 -5.97
CA SER A 33 11.06 4.21 -4.89
C SER A 33 10.79 2.85 -4.23
N GLY A 34 10.97 2.78 -2.91
CA GLY A 34 10.71 1.61 -2.08
C GLY A 34 11.58 1.67 -0.84
N ARG A 35 10.99 2.01 0.31
CA ARG A 35 11.72 2.31 1.56
C ARG A 35 11.80 1.13 2.53
N ASN A 36 11.01 0.09 2.31
CA ASN A 36 10.80 -1.01 3.27
C ASN A 36 11.49 -2.33 2.90
N CYS A 37 12.25 -2.41 1.79
CA CYS A 37 12.92 -3.64 1.36
C CYS A 37 14.39 -3.40 1.00
N LEU A 38 15.24 -4.35 1.40
CA LEU A 38 16.68 -4.35 1.13
C LEU A 38 16.97 -4.73 -0.34
N VAL A 39 16.16 -5.63 -0.89
CA VAL A 39 16.09 -5.93 -2.33
C VAL A 39 14.78 -5.34 -2.85
N GLY A 40 14.89 -4.31 -3.68
CA GLY A 40 13.78 -3.70 -4.42
C GLY A 40 14.28 -3.42 -5.83
N MET A 41 14.26 -4.44 -6.67
CA MET A 41 14.84 -4.39 -8.03
C MET A 41 13.90 -4.98 -9.06
N VAL A 42 14.05 -4.54 -10.30
CA VAL A 42 13.50 -5.22 -11.46
C VAL A 42 14.56 -6.19 -11.98
N MET A 43 14.24 -7.49 -11.96
CA MET A 43 15.03 -8.53 -12.61
C MET A 43 14.53 -8.71 -14.04
N HIS A 44 15.44 -8.62 -15.00
CA HIS A 44 15.17 -8.96 -16.39
C HIS A 44 15.69 -10.38 -16.67
N THR A 45 14.87 -11.17 -17.35
CA THR A 45 15.27 -12.45 -17.91
C THR A 45 15.07 -12.44 -19.42
N ALA A 46 15.47 -13.52 -20.10
CA ALA A 46 15.19 -13.69 -21.53
C ALA A 46 13.68 -13.80 -21.84
N ARG A 47 12.85 -14.12 -20.83
CA ARG A 47 11.42 -14.37 -21.01
C ARG A 47 10.57 -13.18 -20.58
N ASP A 48 10.90 -12.57 -19.44
CA ASP A 48 10.04 -11.56 -18.83
C ASP A 48 10.81 -10.64 -17.84
N ARG A 49 10.08 -9.76 -17.18
CA ARG A 49 10.54 -8.92 -16.08
C ARG A 49 9.78 -9.22 -14.79
N TYR A 50 10.50 -9.17 -13.69
CA TYR A 50 9.99 -9.42 -12.35
C TYR A 50 10.40 -8.30 -11.41
N PHE A 51 9.51 -7.87 -10.53
CA PHE A 51 9.88 -7.05 -9.39
C PHE A 51 10.22 -7.96 -8.21
N LEU A 52 11.46 -7.91 -7.75
CA LEU A 52 11.93 -8.69 -6.60
C LEU A 52 11.87 -7.84 -5.34
N LYS A 53 11.15 -8.36 -4.35
CA LYS A 53 11.09 -7.83 -2.99
C LYS A 53 11.76 -8.85 -2.08
N GLY A 54 12.83 -8.45 -1.39
CA GLY A 54 13.61 -9.39 -0.60
C GLY A 54 14.13 -8.80 0.70
N VAL A 55 14.13 -9.63 1.75
CA VAL A 55 14.59 -9.26 3.10
C VAL A 55 15.39 -10.41 3.72
N PRO A 56 16.36 -10.12 4.59
CA PRO A 56 17.03 -11.14 5.40
C PRO A 56 16.02 -11.84 6.32
N ALA A 57 16.13 -13.17 6.43
CA ALA A 57 15.22 -14.02 7.20
C ALA A 57 15.28 -13.76 8.72
N ASP A 58 16.37 -13.18 9.21
CA ASP A 58 16.52 -12.78 10.62
C ASP A 58 15.79 -11.46 10.94
N HIS A 59 15.38 -10.69 9.93
CA HIS A 59 14.62 -9.47 10.08
C HIS A 59 13.12 -9.75 10.27
N LYS A 60 12.77 -10.36 11.41
CA LYS A 60 11.45 -10.92 11.75
C LYS A 60 10.24 -10.05 11.34
N ARG A 61 10.29 -8.74 11.56
CA ARG A 61 9.19 -7.82 11.21
C ARG A 61 8.97 -7.75 9.70
N ALA A 62 10.05 -7.74 8.92
CA ALA A 62 9.97 -7.63 7.46
C ALA A 62 9.51 -8.93 6.82
N VAL A 63 9.99 -10.07 7.33
CA VAL A 63 9.49 -11.41 6.96
C VAL A 63 7.99 -11.51 7.24
N TRP A 64 7.55 -11.08 8.43
CA TRP A 64 6.11 -11.10 8.75
C TRP A 64 5.27 -10.24 7.79
N THR A 65 5.75 -9.05 7.39
CA THR A 65 5.03 -8.22 6.42
C THR A 65 5.03 -8.82 5.00
N GLN A 66 6.13 -9.46 4.57
CA GLN A 66 6.16 -10.17 3.27
C GLN A 66 5.25 -11.39 3.28
N ALA A 67 5.21 -12.15 4.37
CA ALA A 67 4.31 -13.29 4.52
C ALA A 67 2.83 -12.87 4.39
N ASN A 68 2.44 -11.73 4.98
CA ASN A 68 1.09 -11.19 4.81
C ASN A 68 0.79 -10.81 3.36
N GLU A 69 1.73 -10.15 2.68
CA GLU A 69 1.59 -9.78 1.26
C GLU A 69 1.43 -11.02 0.36
N ALA A 70 2.25 -12.05 0.59
CA ALA A 70 2.17 -13.30 -0.15
C ALA A 70 0.84 -14.02 0.09
N MET A 71 0.40 -14.08 1.34
CA MET A 71 -0.86 -14.72 1.76
C MET A 71 -2.08 -14.10 1.08
N ILE A 72 -2.15 -12.77 1.01
CA ILE A 72 -3.32 -12.06 0.47
C ILE A 72 -3.26 -11.86 -1.04
N ASN A 73 -2.10 -12.07 -1.69
CA ASN A 73 -1.93 -11.78 -3.12
C ASN A 73 -2.95 -12.50 -4.00
N SER A 74 -3.28 -13.76 -3.69
CA SER A 74 -4.30 -14.53 -4.45
C SER A 74 -5.68 -13.83 -4.49
N THR A 75 -6.01 -13.06 -3.45
CA THR A 75 -7.27 -12.31 -3.34
C THR A 75 -7.19 -10.96 -4.05
N VAL A 76 -6.04 -10.28 -3.99
CA VAL A 76 -5.88 -8.91 -4.54
C VAL A 76 -5.19 -8.86 -5.91
N ARG A 77 -4.76 -10.00 -6.47
CA ARG A 77 -3.89 -10.07 -7.67
C ARG A 77 -4.43 -9.34 -8.90
N ASP A 78 -5.75 -9.21 -9.03
CA ASP A 78 -6.38 -8.51 -10.16
C ASP A 78 -6.38 -6.98 -9.98
N LEU A 79 -6.11 -6.52 -8.75
CA LEU A 79 -5.97 -5.12 -8.36
C LEU A 79 -4.52 -4.76 -7.99
N SER A 80 -3.61 -5.72 -8.00
CA SER A 80 -2.19 -5.56 -7.64
C SER A 80 -1.26 -6.16 -8.70
N ALA A 81 0.03 -6.30 -8.37
CA ALA A 81 0.95 -7.11 -9.14
C ALA A 81 0.78 -8.60 -8.74
N PRO A 82 0.72 -9.54 -9.69
CA PRO A 82 0.60 -10.95 -9.37
C PRO A 82 1.92 -11.44 -8.76
N LEU A 83 1.84 -12.11 -7.61
CA LEU A 83 2.95 -12.88 -7.05
C LEU A 83 3.12 -14.15 -7.89
N LEU A 84 4.30 -14.33 -8.47
CA LEU A 84 4.60 -15.44 -9.37
C LEU A 84 5.43 -16.54 -8.70
N PHE A 85 6.31 -16.16 -7.77
CA PHE A 85 7.10 -17.10 -6.99
C PHE A 85 7.51 -16.50 -5.64
N HIS A 86 7.84 -17.39 -4.70
CA HIS A 86 8.35 -17.06 -3.37
C HIS A 86 9.48 -18.04 -3.06
N VAL A 87 10.66 -17.51 -2.74
CA VAL A 87 11.87 -18.29 -2.46
C VAL A 87 12.40 -17.93 -1.08
N GLU A 88 12.52 -18.94 -0.23
CA GLU A 88 13.17 -18.86 1.08
C GLU A 88 14.44 -19.72 1.06
N ALA A 89 15.61 -19.09 1.05
CA ALA A 89 16.89 -19.80 0.98
C ALA A 89 18.07 -18.95 1.44
N ALA A 90 19.14 -19.61 1.91
CA ALA A 90 20.41 -18.97 2.28
C ALA A 90 20.26 -17.74 3.21
N GLY A 91 19.27 -17.76 4.12
CA GLY A 91 19.00 -16.66 5.05
C GLY A 91 18.20 -15.49 4.45
N TRP A 92 17.53 -15.67 3.32
CA TRP A 92 16.70 -14.67 2.66
C TRP A 92 15.27 -15.17 2.42
N ASP A 93 14.34 -14.22 2.41
CA ASP A 93 12.93 -14.36 2.06
C ASP A 93 12.63 -13.42 0.88
N VAL A 94 12.35 -13.97 -0.30
CA VAL A 94 12.21 -13.21 -1.55
C VAL A 94 10.89 -13.51 -2.27
N LEU A 95 10.11 -12.47 -2.51
CA LEU A 95 8.91 -12.47 -3.34
C LEU A 95 9.21 -11.96 -4.75
N GLY A 96 8.74 -12.68 -5.76
CA GLY A 96 8.85 -12.31 -7.16
C GLY A 96 7.49 -11.98 -7.77
N PHE A 97 7.27 -10.69 -8.04
CA PHE A 97 6.03 -10.22 -8.66
C PHE A 97 6.20 -10.04 -10.17
N GLY A 98 5.14 -10.26 -10.93
CA GLY A 98 5.10 -9.89 -12.35
C GLY A 98 5.28 -8.38 -12.49
N TYR A 99 6.20 -7.95 -13.35
CA TYR A 99 6.47 -6.53 -13.56
C TYR A 99 5.33 -5.86 -14.32
N LEU A 100 4.78 -4.78 -13.77
CA LEU A 100 3.70 -4.01 -14.37
C LEU A 100 4.26 -3.02 -15.38
N ASP A 101 4.53 -3.50 -16.60
CA ASP A 101 5.16 -2.69 -17.64
C ASP A 101 4.32 -1.49 -18.09
N GLY A 102 4.99 -0.38 -18.42
CA GLY A 102 4.35 0.85 -18.87
C GLY A 102 3.50 1.56 -17.81
N HIS A 103 3.45 1.07 -16.57
CA HIS A 103 2.74 1.74 -15.49
C HIS A 103 3.62 2.85 -14.90
N ARG A 104 2.98 3.96 -14.52
CA ARG A 104 3.62 5.08 -13.80
C ARG A 104 2.96 5.29 -12.45
N HIS A 105 3.63 5.96 -11.52
CA HIS A 105 2.97 6.37 -10.27
C HIS A 105 1.79 7.31 -10.55
N ALA A 106 0.78 7.23 -9.68
CA ALA A 106 -0.42 8.04 -9.77
C ALA A 106 -0.12 9.52 -9.51
N ASP A 107 -0.89 10.38 -10.19
CA ASP A 107 -1.03 11.78 -9.83
C ASP A 107 -2.39 11.99 -9.15
N LEU A 108 -2.36 12.48 -7.91
CA LEU A 108 -3.56 12.77 -7.11
C LEU A 108 -3.92 14.26 -7.11
N SER A 109 -3.27 15.08 -7.94
CA SER A 109 -3.51 16.52 -8.03
C SER A 109 -4.92 16.85 -8.57
N PRO A 110 -5.45 18.06 -8.30
CA PRO A 110 -6.72 18.50 -8.86
C PRO A 110 -6.76 18.43 -10.39
N GLY A 111 -7.80 17.81 -10.94
CA GLY A 111 -7.96 17.65 -12.40
C GLY A 111 -7.14 16.51 -13.01
N SER A 112 -6.43 15.71 -12.21
CA SER A 112 -5.69 14.55 -12.71
C SER A 112 -6.62 13.54 -13.42
N PRO A 113 -6.23 13.04 -14.61
CA PRO A 113 -6.97 12.01 -15.33
C PRO A 113 -6.88 10.62 -14.66
N ASP A 114 -6.11 10.49 -13.59
CA ASP A 114 -5.93 9.21 -12.88
C ASP A 114 -7.07 8.93 -11.90
N LEU A 115 -7.70 9.98 -11.36
CA LEU A 115 -8.72 9.89 -10.32
C LEU A 115 -9.89 8.96 -10.66
N PRO A 116 -10.43 8.93 -11.90
CA PRO A 116 -11.46 7.96 -12.27
C PRO A 116 -10.98 6.51 -12.19
N LYS A 117 -9.76 6.21 -12.67
CA LYS A 117 -9.19 4.85 -12.63
C LYS A 117 -8.95 4.38 -11.19
N ILE A 118 -8.57 5.30 -10.31
CA ILE A 118 -8.36 5.03 -8.89
C ILE A 118 -9.72 4.76 -8.21
N ALA A 119 -10.76 5.53 -8.53
CA ALA A 119 -12.11 5.25 -8.05
C ALA A 119 -12.60 3.87 -8.50
N ASP A 120 -12.40 3.50 -9.77
CA ASP A 120 -12.76 2.17 -10.30
C ASP A 120 -12.03 1.04 -9.54
N MET A 121 -10.73 1.20 -9.28
CA MET A 121 -9.94 0.26 -8.49
C MET A 121 -10.45 0.16 -7.05
N LEU A 122 -10.82 1.27 -6.41
CA LEU A 122 -11.35 1.28 -5.04
C LEU A 122 -12.74 0.62 -4.95
N ARG A 123 -13.59 0.77 -5.98
CA ARG A 123 -14.87 0.03 -6.06
C ARG A 123 -14.62 -1.47 -6.11
N ALA A 124 -13.73 -1.91 -7.00
CA ALA A 124 -13.38 -3.31 -7.11
C ALA A 124 -12.72 -3.85 -5.83
N LEU A 125 -11.92 -3.03 -5.13
CA LEU A 125 -11.29 -3.40 -3.87
C LEU A 125 -12.32 -3.62 -2.75
N ALA A 126 -13.32 -2.73 -2.65
CA ALA A 126 -14.40 -2.84 -1.69
C ALA A 126 -15.24 -4.12 -1.86
N ASP A 127 -15.32 -4.63 -3.10
CA ASP A 127 -16.10 -5.83 -3.45
C ASP A 127 -15.28 -7.13 -3.35
N LEU A 128 -14.00 -7.07 -2.98
CA LEU A 128 -13.20 -8.29 -2.83
C LEU A 128 -13.71 -9.16 -1.67
N PRO A 129 -13.70 -10.49 -1.83
CA PRO A 129 -14.05 -11.38 -0.73
C PRO A 129 -13.00 -11.27 0.39
N THR A 130 -13.46 -11.37 1.63
CA THR A 130 -12.55 -11.55 2.76
C THR A 130 -11.75 -12.84 2.57
N PRO A 131 -10.40 -12.80 2.62
CA PRO A 131 -9.61 -14.01 2.46
C PRO A 131 -9.92 -15.00 3.58
N ALA A 132 -10.18 -16.26 3.22
CA ALA A 132 -10.40 -17.30 4.21
C ALA A 132 -9.10 -17.66 4.93
N GLY A 133 -9.16 -17.86 6.24
CA GLY A 133 -8.04 -18.40 7.03
C GLY A 133 -6.87 -17.44 7.26
N VAL A 134 -7.03 -16.15 6.97
CA VAL A 134 -5.99 -15.14 7.23
C VAL A 134 -6.18 -14.51 8.60
N ASN A 135 -5.11 -14.41 9.38
CA ASN A 135 -5.11 -13.72 10.67
C ASN A 135 -4.46 -12.34 10.51
N LEU A 136 -5.23 -11.38 10.00
CA LEU A 136 -4.80 -10.00 9.80
C LEU A 136 -5.12 -9.15 11.02
N ARG A 137 -4.35 -8.07 11.21
CA ARG A 137 -4.74 -7.03 12.17
C ARG A 137 -6.07 -6.40 11.76
N THR A 138 -6.79 -5.88 12.74
CA THR A 138 -8.00 -5.11 12.48
C THR A 138 -7.73 -3.61 12.55
N MET A 139 -8.53 -2.81 11.86
CA MET A 139 -8.48 -1.36 11.93
C MET A 139 -8.73 -0.84 13.35
N PRO A 140 -9.71 -1.35 14.11
CA PRO A 140 -9.86 -1.03 15.53
C PRO A 140 -8.58 -1.24 16.33
N ASP A 141 -7.90 -2.39 16.20
CA ASP A 141 -6.66 -2.66 16.95
C ASP A 141 -5.54 -1.69 16.55
N ARG A 142 -5.42 -1.41 15.24
CA ARG A 142 -4.37 -0.53 14.70
C ARG A 142 -4.59 0.93 15.08
N PHE A 143 -5.85 1.36 15.16
CA PHE A 143 -6.22 2.75 15.43
C PHE A 143 -6.63 2.99 16.88
N ALA A 144 -6.66 1.98 17.76
CA ALA A 144 -7.06 2.11 19.16
C ALA A 144 -6.37 3.27 19.89
N LYS A 145 -5.06 3.44 19.67
CA LYS A 145 -4.26 4.54 20.26
C LYS A 145 -4.75 5.94 19.82
N TYR A 146 -5.28 6.05 18.61
CA TYR A 146 -5.56 7.33 17.94
C TYR A 146 -7.05 7.66 17.89
N ALA A 147 -7.92 6.66 17.80
CA ALA A 147 -9.37 6.78 17.77
C ALA A 147 -10.03 6.49 19.13
N GLY A 148 -9.29 5.93 20.09
CA GLY A 148 -9.80 5.65 21.45
C GLY A 148 -11.02 4.73 21.44
N ASP A 149 -12.04 5.12 22.20
CA ASP A 149 -13.31 4.41 22.30
C ASP A 149 -14.14 4.40 21.00
N ARG A 150 -13.75 5.19 19.99
CA ARG A 150 -14.37 5.22 18.66
C ARG A 150 -13.70 4.30 17.64
N ALA A 151 -12.64 3.59 18.00
CA ALA A 151 -11.91 2.72 17.08
C ALA A 151 -12.80 1.64 16.43
N TYR A 152 -13.85 1.18 17.13
CA TYR A 152 -14.82 0.22 16.60
C TYR A 152 -15.56 0.72 15.35
N LEU A 153 -15.66 2.03 15.13
CA LEU A 153 -16.29 2.62 13.94
C LEU A 153 -15.51 2.33 12.65
N LEU A 154 -14.25 1.91 12.76
CA LEU A 154 -13.37 1.56 11.63
C LEU A 154 -13.41 0.06 11.32
N ALA A 155 -14.17 -0.72 12.08
CA ALA A 155 -14.26 -2.17 11.93
C ALA A 155 -14.94 -2.56 10.61
N GLY A 156 -14.55 -3.72 10.09
CA GLY A 156 -15.13 -4.36 8.93
C GLY A 156 -14.33 -5.59 8.55
N ASP A 157 -14.81 -6.31 7.54
CA ASP A 157 -14.26 -7.56 7.03
C ASP A 157 -13.59 -7.43 5.66
N THR A 158 -13.50 -6.21 5.11
CA THR A 158 -12.78 -5.93 3.86
C THR A 158 -11.29 -5.78 4.13
N ILE A 159 -10.45 -6.27 3.21
CA ILE A 159 -9.01 -6.01 3.26
C ILE A 159 -8.76 -4.56 2.86
N ALA A 160 -8.18 -3.78 3.78
CA ALA A 160 -7.64 -2.47 3.51
C ALA A 160 -6.12 -2.54 3.32
N HIS A 161 -5.62 -1.83 2.32
CA HIS A 161 -4.21 -1.60 2.04
C HIS A 161 -3.56 -0.71 3.11
N THR A 162 -4.28 0.31 3.58
CA THR A 162 -3.90 1.28 4.63
C THR A 162 -2.74 2.25 4.32
N ASP A 163 -2.00 2.05 3.23
CA ASP A 163 -0.98 2.99 2.74
C ASP A 163 -1.23 3.39 1.28
N THR A 164 -2.28 4.16 1.05
CA THR A 164 -2.75 4.54 -0.30
C THR A 164 -2.04 5.79 -0.84
N GLN A 165 -0.76 5.95 -0.53
CA GLN A 165 0.05 7.02 -1.09
C GLN A 165 0.21 6.84 -2.60
N ALA A 166 0.35 7.96 -3.31
CA ALA A 166 0.43 7.99 -4.78
C ALA A 166 1.54 7.07 -5.36
N HIS A 167 2.63 6.82 -4.63
CA HIS A 167 3.70 5.94 -5.09
C HIS A 167 3.35 4.45 -5.03
N ASN A 168 2.36 4.05 -4.21
CA ASN A 168 1.84 2.69 -4.15
C ASN A 168 0.71 2.45 -5.16
N ILE A 169 0.27 3.48 -5.87
CA ILE A 169 -0.75 3.38 -6.92
C ILE A 169 -0.05 3.53 -8.27
N LEU A 170 -0.12 2.48 -9.08
CA LEU A 170 0.43 2.42 -10.43
C LEU A 170 -0.67 2.54 -11.47
N ILE A 171 -0.51 3.46 -12.41
CA ILE A 171 -1.48 3.80 -13.44
C ILE A 171 -1.01 3.25 -14.79
N GLY A 172 -1.82 2.36 -15.36
CA GLY A 172 -1.73 1.88 -16.73
C GLY A 172 -3.11 1.99 -17.42
N PRO A 173 -3.57 0.97 -18.15
CA PRO A 173 -4.95 0.89 -18.62
C PRO A 173 -5.97 1.00 -17.47
N SER A 174 -5.68 0.33 -16.35
CA SER A 174 -6.37 0.46 -15.05
C SER A 174 -5.37 0.88 -13.96
N ALA A 175 -5.88 1.26 -12.79
CA ALA A 175 -5.04 1.46 -11.61
C ALA A 175 -4.73 0.11 -10.92
N ARG A 176 -3.54 0.03 -10.32
CA ARG A 176 -3.03 -1.10 -9.55
C ARG A 176 -2.48 -0.60 -8.22
N LEU A 177 -2.83 -1.25 -7.13
CA LEU A 177 -2.34 -0.95 -5.78
C LEU A 177 -1.30 -1.98 -5.39
N VAL A 178 -0.06 -1.54 -5.18
CA VAL A 178 1.11 -2.38 -4.86
C VAL A 178 1.62 -2.09 -3.46
N ASP A 179 2.50 -2.96 -2.96
CA ASP A 179 3.09 -2.88 -1.60
C ASP A 179 2.10 -3.16 -0.47
N TRP A 180 1.51 -4.37 -0.50
CA TRP A 180 0.59 -4.85 0.53
C TRP A 180 1.34 -5.35 1.77
N ALA A 181 2.25 -4.55 2.33
CA ALA A 181 3.04 -4.93 3.50
C ALA A 181 2.22 -4.97 4.81
N TRP A 182 1.15 -4.18 4.90
CA TRP A 182 0.31 -4.04 6.12
C TRP A 182 -1.19 -4.21 5.85
N PRO A 183 -1.63 -5.29 5.18
CA PRO A 183 -3.03 -5.55 4.96
C PRO A 183 -3.74 -5.64 6.31
N THR A 184 -4.86 -4.95 6.43
CA THR A 184 -5.61 -4.83 7.69
C THR A 184 -7.09 -5.03 7.38
N LEU A 185 -7.82 -5.78 8.22
CA LEU A 185 -9.27 -5.89 8.09
C LEU A 185 -9.94 -4.64 8.63
N GLY A 186 -10.83 -4.04 7.85
CA GLY A 186 -11.54 -2.82 8.23
C GLY A 186 -12.76 -2.58 7.36
N ALA A 187 -13.41 -1.45 7.60
CA ALA A 187 -14.53 -1.04 6.76
C ALA A 187 -14.10 -0.82 5.30
N ALA A 188 -14.95 -1.20 4.35
CA ALA A 188 -14.66 -1.13 2.91
C ALA A 188 -14.29 0.27 2.38
N TRP A 189 -14.61 1.33 3.12
CA TRP A 189 -14.34 2.72 2.74
C TRP A 189 -12.98 3.26 3.19
N ILE A 190 -12.22 2.51 4.01
CA ILE A 190 -10.99 2.98 4.65
C ILE A 190 -9.94 3.44 3.63
N ASP A 191 -9.70 2.66 2.58
CA ASP A 191 -8.71 3.04 1.55
C ASP A 191 -9.18 4.21 0.68
N THR A 192 -10.50 4.37 0.48
CA THR A 192 -11.04 5.56 -0.20
C THR A 192 -10.77 6.82 0.64
N ALA A 193 -10.98 6.74 1.95
CA ALA A 193 -10.63 7.82 2.87
C ALA A 193 -9.11 8.09 2.88
N GLY A 194 -8.28 7.05 2.81
CA GLY A 194 -6.83 7.17 2.67
C GLY A 194 -6.42 7.93 1.39
N VAL A 195 -7.03 7.61 0.24
CA VAL A 195 -6.78 8.35 -1.00
C VAL A 195 -7.24 9.80 -0.89
N ALA A 196 -8.41 10.06 -0.29
CA ALA A 196 -8.90 11.41 -0.06
C ALA A 196 -7.92 12.25 0.79
N LEU A 197 -7.33 11.68 1.84
CA LEU A 197 -6.26 12.33 2.61
C LEU A 197 -5.06 12.73 1.72
N HIS A 198 -4.63 11.83 0.83
CA HIS A 198 -3.53 12.10 -0.08
C HIS A 198 -3.89 13.05 -1.22
N MET A 199 -5.15 13.14 -1.64
CA MET A 199 -5.64 14.20 -2.52
C MET A 199 -5.54 15.58 -1.85
N ILE A 200 -5.94 15.68 -0.57
CA ILE A 200 -5.82 16.95 0.19
C ILE A 200 -4.36 17.36 0.30
N ARG A 201 -3.46 16.40 0.51
CA ARG A 201 -2.01 16.62 0.46
C ARG A 201 -1.55 17.14 -0.90
N SER A 202 -2.10 16.61 -1.99
CA SER A 202 -1.79 17.01 -3.37
C SER A 202 -2.49 18.30 -3.82
N GLY A 203 -3.16 19.02 -2.92
CA GLY A 203 -3.70 20.37 -3.17
C GLY A 203 -5.22 20.46 -3.26
N HIS A 204 -5.96 19.36 -3.09
CA HIS A 204 -7.43 19.43 -3.04
C HIS A 204 -7.92 20.15 -1.77
N HIS A 205 -9.10 20.76 -1.87
CA HIS A 205 -9.86 21.15 -0.69
C HIS A 205 -10.52 19.90 -0.07
N PRO A 206 -10.61 19.78 1.28
CA PRO A 206 -11.25 18.62 1.92
C PRO A 206 -12.65 18.29 1.35
N LYS A 207 -13.49 19.30 1.17
CA LYS A 207 -14.81 19.16 0.51
C LYS A 207 -14.74 18.48 -0.87
N ASP A 208 -13.75 18.82 -1.69
CA ASP A 208 -13.62 18.25 -3.04
C ASP A 208 -13.11 16.81 -2.99
N ALA A 209 -12.21 16.50 -2.05
CA ALA A 209 -11.74 15.14 -1.81
C ALA A 209 -12.87 14.23 -1.28
N GLU A 210 -13.71 14.70 -0.36
CA GLU A 210 -14.89 13.97 0.11
C GLU A 210 -15.92 13.78 -1.01
N ARG A 211 -16.14 14.80 -1.83
CA ARG A 211 -17.05 14.72 -2.99
C ARG A 211 -16.56 13.68 -4.00
N TRP A 212 -15.27 13.64 -4.31
CA TRP A 212 -14.69 12.58 -5.14
C TRP A 212 -14.91 11.20 -4.53
N GLY A 213 -14.74 11.06 -3.22
CA GLY A 213 -14.99 9.80 -2.51
C GLY A 213 -16.43 9.29 -2.67
N GLN A 214 -17.41 10.18 -2.85
CA GLN A 214 -18.81 9.78 -3.07
C GLN A 214 -19.03 8.97 -4.37
N ASP A 215 -18.08 9.01 -5.31
CA ASP A 215 -18.13 8.17 -6.50
C ASP A 215 -17.87 6.70 -6.17
N VAL A 216 -17.30 6.37 -5.00
CA VAL A 216 -17.08 5.01 -4.51
C VAL A 216 -18.23 4.62 -3.54
N PRO A 217 -19.08 3.63 -3.87
CA PRO A 217 -20.27 3.31 -3.07
C PRO A 217 -19.98 2.99 -1.60
N ALA A 218 -18.88 2.30 -1.31
CA ALA A 218 -18.48 2.00 0.06
C ALA A 218 -18.26 3.27 0.90
N PHE A 219 -17.61 4.30 0.34
CA PHE A 219 -17.37 5.56 1.02
C PHE A 219 -18.62 6.43 1.08
N ALA A 220 -19.44 6.42 0.02
CA ALA A 220 -20.74 7.11 0.03
C ALA A 220 -21.69 6.56 1.12
N ALA A 221 -21.60 5.27 1.41
CA ALA A 221 -22.38 4.61 2.46
C ALA A 221 -21.75 4.70 3.86
N ALA A 222 -20.54 5.28 3.99
CA ALA A 222 -19.85 5.35 5.27
C ALA A 222 -20.60 6.27 6.26
N PRO A 223 -20.79 5.85 7.52
CA PRO A 223 -21.38 6.73 8.53
C PRO A 223 -20.52 7.98 8.74
N ASP A 224 -21.16 9.16 8.77
CA ASP A 224 -20.47 10.44 8.91
C ASP A 224 -19.56 10.50 10.15
N GLU A 225 -20.04 9.94 11.28
CA GLU A 225 -19.27 9.84 12.51
C GLU A 225 -18.02 8.96 12.36
N ALA A 226 -18.12 7.88 11.57
CA ALA A 226 -17.00 6.97 11.34
C ALA A 226 -15.90 7.64 10.48
N VAL A 227 -16.30 8.40 9.45
CA VAL A 227 -15.36 9.21 8.65
C VAL A 227 -14.70 10.27 9.53
N SER A 228 -15.46 10.97 10.37
CA SER A 228 -14.90 11.94 11.32
C SER A 228 -13.91 11.29 12.30
N ALA A 229 -14.22 10.10 12.84
CA ALA A 229 -13.30 9.36 13.70
C ALA A 229 -12.00 8.96 12.99
N PHE A 230 -12.09 8.50 11.73
CA PHE A 230 -10.91 8.20 10.91
C PHE A 230 -10.04 9.43 10.68
N VAL A 231 -10.66 10.57 10.35
CA VAL A 231 -9.96 11.83 10.07
C VAL A 231 -9.26 12.36 11.32
N SER A 232 -9.95 12.43 12.46
CA SER A 232 -9.35 12.82 13.74
C SER A 232 -8.19 11.91 14.13
N ALA A 233 -8.36 10.59 14.00
CA ALA A 233 -7.33 9.63 14.31
C ALA A 233 -6.09 9.80 13.41
N ASN A 234 -6.28 10.04 12.11
CA ASN A 234 -5.18 10.32 11.18
C ASN A 234 -4.47 11.64 11.49
N SER A 235 -5.19 12.67 11.95
CA SER A 235 -4.60 13.94 12.37
C SER A 235 -3.63 13.74 13.53
N VAL A 236 -4.01 12.94 14.53
CA VAL A 236 -3.14 12.58 15.68
C VAL A 236 -1.98 11.70 15.22
N LEU A 237 -2.26 10.62 14.47
CA LEU A 237 -1.27 9.68 13.95
C LEU A 237 -0.18 10.38 13.15
N TRP A 238 -0.54 11.22 12.18
CA TRP A 238 0.44 11.88 11.33
C TRP A 238 1.18 13.02 12.03
N THR A 239 0.58 13.64 13.05
CA THR A 239 1.29 14.58 13.93
C THR A 239 2.38 13.86 14.72
N GLU A 240 2.09 12.67 15.26
CA GLU A 240 3.09 11.84 15.94
C GLU A 240 4.20 11.39 14.98
N ILE A 241 3.85 10.84 13.81
CA ILE A 241 4.82 10.39 12.79
C ILE A 241 5.74 11.54 12.36
N SER A 242 5.15 12.68 12.01
CA SER A 242 5.92 13.84 11.57
C SER A 242 6.76 14.47 12.69
N GLY A 243 6.35 14.33 13.95
CA GLY A 243 7.12 14.81 15.09
C GLY A 243 8.32 13.91 15.42
N ALA A 244 8.15 12.59 15.27
CA ALA A 244 9.23 11.62 15.47
C ALA A 244 10.28 11.62 14.35
N ASP A 245 9.86 11.89 13.11
CA ASP A 245 10.75 11.97 11.95
C ASP A 245 10.28 13.07 10.97
N PRO A 246 10.83 14.30 11.07
CA PRO A 246 10.30 15.49 10.39
C PRO A 246 10.76 15.59 8.92
N GLU A 247 10.67 14.50 8.16
CA GLU A 247 10.84 14.57 6.71
C GLU A 247 9.74 15.46 6.07
N PRO A 248 10.06 16.29 5.06
CA PRO A 248 9.11 17.24 4.47
C PRO A 248 7.77 16.60 4.05
N TRP A 249 7.85 15.41 3.45
CA TRP A 249 6.67 14.68 2.99
C TRP A 249 5.76 14.21 4.13
N LYS A 250 6.31 13.87 5.31
CA LYS A 250 5.51 13.49 6.50
C LYS A 250 4.78 14.70 7.06
N ALA A 251 5.46 15.84 7.11
CA ALA A 251 4.86 17.11 7.54
C ALA A 251 3.74 17.57 6.60
N GLU A 252 3.85 17.31 5.29
CA GLU A 252 2.76 17.53 4.34
C GLU A 252 1.53 16.66 4.62
N VAL A 253 1.71 15.37 4.89
CA VAL A 253 0.57 14.49 5.24
C VAL A 253 -0.08 14.94 6.55
N ALA A 254 0.71 15.30 7.56
CA ALA A 254 0.19 15.81 8.83
C ALA A 254 -0.61 17.11 8.66
N ARG A 255 -0.14 18.03 7.80
CA ARG A 255 -0.90 19.25 7.45
C ARG A 255 -2.20 18.93 6.72
N ALA A 256 -2.20 17.97 5.79
CA ALA A 256 -3.40 17.56 5.09
C ALA A 256 -4.43 16.92 6.05
N ALA A 257 -3.99 16.06 6.96
CA ALA A 257 -4.84 15.43 7.96
C ALA A 257 -5.47 16.46 8.90
N ARG A 258 -4.69 17.45 9.38
CA ARG A 258 -5.22 18.56 10.19
C ARG A 258 -6.25 19.40 9.44
N ARG A 259 -5.96 19.80 8.20
CA ARG A 259 -6.93 20.54 7.36
C ARG A 259 -8.24 19.78 7.16
N TRP A 260 -8.17 18.46 7.03
CA TRP A 260 -9.37 17.64 6.91
C TRP A 260 -10.15 17.58 8.22
N ALA A 261 -9.48 17.40 9.36
CA ALA A 261 -10.11 17.44 10.68
C ALA A 261 -10.80 18.80 10.95
N GLU A 262 -10.11 19.90 10.68
CA GLU A 262 -10.65 21.26 10.79
C GLU A 262 -11.90 21.45 9.91
N HIS A 263 -11.91 20.91 8.68
CA HIS A 263 -13.07 20.97 7.80
C HIS A 263 -14.29 20.25 8.37
N ARG A 264 -14.09 19.09 9.02
CA ARG A 264 -15.16 18.29 9.65
C ARG A 264 -15.51 18.78 11.06
N GLY A 265 -14.85 19.83 11.56
CA GLY A 265 -15.08 20.39 12.90
C GLY A 265 -14.60 19.48 14.03
N ALA A 266 -13.57 18.68 13.78
CA ALA A 266 -13.07 17.63 14.66
C ALA A 266 -11.67 17.91 15.23
#